data_AF-A0A0H5CB46-F1
#
_entry.id   AF-A0A0H5CB46-F1
#
_cell.length_a   1.000
_cell.length_b   1.000
_cell.length_c   1.000
_cell.angle_alpha   90.00
_cell.angle_beta   90.00
_cell.angle_gamma   90.00
#
_symmetry.space_group_name_H-M   'P 1'
#
loop_
_entity.id
_entity.type
_entity.pdbx_description
1 polymer ?
#
loop_
_entity_poly.entity_id
_entity_poly.type
_entity_poly.pdbx_seq_one_letter_code
_entity_poly.pdbx_strand_id
1 'polypeptide(L)'
;MLFFIGFCAVVPIDAISKASQSSNYALNTFVVVGALVLFGVFSAFITTTRIFILRSSLGDIPKRYVPLDVDDLPHACIKMIEANFDKCEHIRKRALVAPSSVKHAGLSSPDSDVLPPLLRYEDTIRAIGMKLKWDNTSVMNNLAVPKNLSFREIVAFLEENKDVSNTRACREYVELYEELRYSGKLITEEKFVRFMELSLEFIKDINENNSDMPDIDYKAEMEELQSVRKRHTPRSTPKNSDDDSTSTSRDDDDDDNYNNDNDNNDDDDDDVYWLTPTMTVALHTNTTQ
;
A
#
# COMPACT_ATOMS: atom_id res chain seq x y z
N MET A 1 40.81 8.61 -21.49
CA MET A 1 41.50 8.11 -22.70
C MET A 1 41.52 9.14 -23.81
N LEU A 2 40.37 9.71 -24.19
CA LEU A 2 40.28 10.77 -25.20
C LEU A 2 41.18 11.99 -24.91
N PHE A 3 41.27 12.42 -23.65
CA PHE A 3 42.17 13.51 -23.25
C PHE A 3 43.67 13.17 -23.41
N PHE A 4 44.07 11.92 -23.14
CA PHE A 4 45.47 11.49 -23.31
C PHE A 4 45.83 11.36 -24.79
N ILE A 5 44.95 10.75 -25.59
CA ILE A 5 45.09 10.71 -27.07
C ILE A 5 45.18 12.13 -27.65
N GLY A 6 44.32 13.04 -27.18
CA GLY A 6 44.31 14.44 -27.63
C GLY A 6 45.60 15.15 -27.30
N PHE A 7 46.09 15.05 -26.05
CA PHE A 7 47.36 15.65 -25.64
C PHE A 7 48.57 15.06 -26.37
N CYS A 8 48.58 13.75 -26.62
CA CYS A 8 49.65 13.09 -27.35
C CYS A 8 49.68 13.48 -28.84
N ALA A 9 48.53 13.87 -29.43
CA ALA A 9 48.45 14.36 -30.80
C ALA A 9 48.92 15.82 -30.97
N VAL A 10 48.92 16.64 -29.92
CA VAL A 10 49.37 18.05 -29.99
C VAL A 10 50.85 18.17 -30.36
N VAL A 11 51.70 17.28 -29.81
CA VAL A 11 53.15 17.28 -30.04
C VAL A 11 53.53 17.08 -31.53
N PRO A 12 53.01 16.06 -32.24
CA PRO A 12 53.31 15.89 -33.66
C PRO A 12 52.67 16.98 -34.55
N ILE A 13 51.50 17.51 -34.18
CA ILE A 13 50.87 18.62 -34.93
C ILE A 13 51.74 19.88 -34.90
N ASP A 14 52.35 20.20 -33.76
CA ASP A 14 53.30 21.32 -33.64
C ASP A 14 54.57 21.09 -34.48
N ALA A 15 55.05 19.84 -34.53
CA ALA A 15 56.20 19.47 -35.37
C ALA A 15 55.92 19.64 -36.88
N ILE A 16 54.70 19.35 -37.36
CA ILE A 16 54.26 19.56 -38.75
C ILE A 16 54.30 21.05 -39.11
N SER A 17 53.73 21.90 -38.24
CA SER A 17 53.65 23.34 -38.46
C SER A 17 55.03 23.97 -38.63
N LYS A 18 55.99 23.55 -37.80
CA LYS A 18 57.39 24.03 -37.85
C LYS A 18 58.16 23.50 -39.05
N ALA A 19 57.96 22.23 -39.43
CA ALA A 19 58.61 21.64 -40.60
C ALA A 19 58.18 22.29 -41.92
N SER A 20 56.91 22.73 -42.02
CA SER A 20 56.34 23.35 -43.22
C SER A 20 56.92 24.72 -43.58
N GLN A 21 57.62 25.40 -42.66
CA GLN A 21 58.18 26.75 -42.89
C GLN A 21 59.65 26.73 -43.36
N SER A 22 60.23 25.53 -43.54
CA SER A 22 61.65 25.36 -43.90
C SER A 22 61.87 25.17 -45.41
N SER A 23 63.08 25.50 -45.91
CA SER A 23 63.41 25.54 -47.34
C SER A 23 63.36 24.18 -48.06
N ASN A 24 63.52 23.06 -47.35
CA ASN A 24 63.43 21.70 -47.89
C ASN A 24 62.06 21.07 -47.55
N TYR A 25 60.98 21.73 -47.99
CA TYR A 25 59.62 21.39 -47.56
C TYR A 25 59.24 19.93 -47.85
N ALA A 26 59.61 19.39 -49.02
CA ALA A 26 59.14 18.08 -49.47
C ALA A 26 59.64 16.92 -48.58
N LEU A 27 60.92 16.89 -48.23
CA LEU A 27 61.48 15.82 -47.39
C LEU A 27 61.07 15.97 -45.93
N ASN A 28 61.04 17.21 -45.42
CA ASN A 28 60.65 17.48 -44.04
C ASN A 28 59.18 17.13 -43.80
N THR A 29 58.28 17.45 -44.73
CA THR A 29 56.87 17.06 -44.62
C THR A 29 56.68 15.55 -44.74
N PHE A 30 57.42 14.86 -45.61
CA PHE A 30 57.30 13.40 -45.76
C PHE A 30 57.66 12.64 -44.48
N VAL A 31 58.78 13.00 -43.84
CA VAL A 31 59.22 12.36 -42.59
C VAL A 31 58.22 12.60 -41.46
N VAL A 32 57.67 13.81 -41.37
CA VAL A 32 56.72 14.14 -40.30
C VAL A 32 55.37 13.44 -40.51
N VAL A 33 54.88 13.36 -41.75
CA VAL A 33 53.66 12.58 -42.06
C VAL A 33 53.87 11.09 -41.73
N GLY A 34 55.05 10.53 -42.06
CA GLY A 34 55.40 9.16 -41.70
C GLY A 34 55.42 8.93 -40.18
N ALA A 35 55.98 9.86 -39.42
CA ALA A 35 56.01 9.81 -37.96
C ALA A 35 54.60 9.90 -37.36
N LEU A 36 53.70 10.70 -37.94
CA LEU A 36 52.31 10.83 -37.48
C LEU A 36 51.52 9.52 -37.68
N VAL A 37 51.67 8.88 -38.84
CA VAL A 37 51.01 7.60 -39.13
C VAL A 37 51.50 6.52 -38.17
N LEU A 38 52.83 6.42 -37.99
CA LEU A 38 53.43 5.45 -37.07
C LEU A 38 52.92 5.70 -35.63
N PHE A 39 52.91 6.94 -35.17
CA PHE A 39 52.40 7.31 -33.86
C PHE A 39 50.92 6.93 -33.67
N GLY A 40 50.07 7.16 -34.67
CA GLY A 40 48.67 6.74 -34.66
C GLY A 40 48.51 5.23 -34.51
N VAL A 41 49.32 4.45 -35.22
CA VAL A 41 49.33 2.98 -35.10
C VAL A 41 49.76 2.53 -33.70
N PHE A 42 50.80 3.14 -33.12
CA PHE A 42 51.23 2.82 -31.75
C PHE A 42 50.17 3.20 -30.70
N SER A 43 49.50 4.34 -30.87
CA SER A 43 48.41 4.77 -29.99
C SER A 43 47.23 3.79 -30.03
N ALA A 44 46.85 3.33 -31.23
CA ALA A 44 45.82 2.31 -31.40
C ALA A 44 46.24 1.00 -30.73
N PHE A 45 47.48 0.54 -30.94
CA PHE A 45 48.00 -0.68 -30.33
C PHE A 45 47.96 -0.66 -28.79
N ILE A 46 48.40 0.43 -28.17
CA ILE A 46 48.35 0.61 -26.71
C ILE A 46 46.89 0.58 -26.22
N THR A 47 45.98 1.24 -26.94
CA THR A 47 44.55 1.28 -26.59
C THR A 47 43.93 -0.11 -26.66
N THR A 48 44.17 -0.86 -27.74
CA THR A 48 43.67 -2.23 -27.91
C THR A 48 44.25 -3.17 -26.85
N THR A 49 45.55 -3.08 -26.55
CA THR A 49 46.21 -3.89 -25.53
C THR A 49 45.57 -3.66 -24.15
N ARG A 50 45.26 -2.41 -23.79
CA ARG A 50 44.60 -2.10 -22.52
C ARG A 50 43.17 -2.60 -22.45
N ILE A 51 42.40 -2.49 -23.54
CA ILE A 51 41.04 -3.04 -23.63
C ILE A 51 41.08 -4.57 -23.50
N PHE A 52 42.08 -5.22 -24.13
CA PHE A 52 42.26 -6.66 -24.04
C PHE A 52 42.58 -7.12 -22.61
N ILE A 53 43.52 -6.43 -21.92
CA ILE A 53 43.85 -6.72 -20.52
C ILE A 53 42.62 -6.52 -19.63
N LEU A 54 41.87 -5.42 -19.79
CA LEU A 54 40.65 -5.18 -19.02
C LEU A 54 39.61 -6.28 -19.24
N ARG A 55 39.42 -6.72 -20.49
CA ARG A 55 38.49 -7.80 -20.82
C ARG A 55 38.94 -9.14 -20.22
N SER A 56 40.25 -9.40 -20.21
CA SER A 56 40.81 -10.58 -19.53
C SER A 56 40.56 -10.52 -18.02
N SER A 57 40.82 -9.38 -17.38
CA SER A 57 40.58 -9.18 -15.94
C SER A 57 39.09 -9.24 -15.56
N LEU A 58 38.18 -8.80 -16.44
CA LEU A 58 36.74 -8.97 -16.25
C LEU A 58 36.30 -10.44 -16.40
N GLY A 59 37.03 -11.22 -17.21
CA GLY A 59 36.85 -12.67 -17.32
C GLY A 59 37.26 -13.43 -16.06
N ASP A 60 38.24 -12.89 -15.32
CA ASP A 60 38.73 -13.45 -14.05
C ASP A 60 37.84 -13.12 -12.85
N ILE A 61 36.83 -12.25 -13.00
CA ILE A 61 35.81 -12.06 -11.96
C ILE A 61 35.05 -13.39 -11.81
N PRO A 62 35.03 -14.01 -10.61
CA PRO A 62 34.34 -15.26 -10.42
C PRO A 62 32.86 -15.05 -10.72
N LYS A 63 32.40 -15.62 -11.83
CA LYS A 63 30.98 -15.65 -12.16
C LYS A 63 30.27 -16.39 -11.04
N ARG A 64 29.09 -15.91 -10.64
CA ARG A 64 28.22 -16.65 -9.72
C ARG A 64 28.04 -18.05 -10.32
N TYR A 65 28.62 -19.05 -9.67
CA TYR A 65 28.52 -20.43 -10.12
C TYR A 65 27.05 -20.83 -10.04
N VAL A 66 26.45 -21.01 -11.20
CA VAL A 66 25.13 -21.61 -11.35
C VAL A 66 25.42 -22.98 -11.96
N PRO A 67 25.15 -24.08 -11.24
CA PRO A 67 25.38 -25.40 -11.79
C PRO A 67 24.41 -25.61 -12.95
N LEU A 68 24.96 -25.77 -14.15
CA LEU A 68 24.20 -25.98 -15.38
C LEU A 68 24.30 -27.44 -15.82
N ASP A 69 25.38 -28.12 -15.44
CA ASP A 69 25.65 -29.51 -15.82
C ASP A 69 25.41 -30.47 -14.64
N VAL A 70 25.13 -31.75 -14.96
CA VAL A 70 24.88 -32.80 -13.94
C VAL A 70 26.14 -33.20 -13.15
N ASP A 71 27.31 -32.85 -13.67
CA ASP A 71 28.61 -33.12 -13.04
C ASP A 71 29.03 -32.00 -12.08
N ASP A 72 28.33 -30.86 -12.10
CA ASP A 72 28.63 -29.70 -11.26
C ASP A 72 28.33 -29.96 -9.77
N LEU A 73 27.30 -30.77 -9.49
CA LEU A 73 26.83 -31.07 -8.14
C LEU A 73 26.77 -32.58 -7.87
N PRO A 74 27.04 -33.02 -6.62
CA PRO A 74 26.73 -34.38 -6.21
C PRO A 74 25.25 -34.72 -6.43
N HIS A 75 24.97 -35.94 -6.89
CA HIS A 75 23.62 -36.38 -7.22
C HIS A 75 22.60 -36.23 -6.07
N ALA A 76 23.08 -36.30 -4.82
CA ALA A 76 22.27 -36.06 -3.63
C ALA A 76 21.72 -34.61 -3.55
N CYS A 77 22.53 -33.62 -3.94
CA CYS A 77 22.13 -32.22 -3.97
C CYS A 77 21.11 -31.95 -5.08
N ILE A 78 21.33 -32.53 -6.28
CA ILE A 78 20.39 -32.44 -7.40
C ILE A 78 19.01 -32.97 -7.00
N LYS A 79 18.97 -34.17 -6.42
CA LYS A 79 17.73 -34.78 -5.93
C LYS A 79 17.03 -33.93 -4.86
N MET A 80 17.79 -33.30 -3.97
CA MET A 80 17.24 -32.40 -2.97
C MET A 80 16.63 -31.14 -3.62
N ILE A 81 17.30 -30.58 -4.63
CA ILE A 81 16.82 -29.41 -5.35
C ILE A 81 15.52 -29.73 -6.09
N GLU A 82 15.47 -30.84 -6.85
CA GLU A 82 14.27 -31.31 -7.54
C GLU A 82 13.10 -31.53 -6.57
N ALA A 83 13.34 -32.21 -5.44
CA ALA A 83 12.30 -32.43 -4.44
C ALA A 83 11.76 -31.12 -3.84
N ASN A 84 12.61 -30.10 -3.68
CA ASN A 84 12.17 -28.78 -3.25
C ASN A 84 11.38 -28.06 -4.34
N PHE A 85 11.77 -28.18 -5.60
CA PHE A 85 11.00 -27.63 -6.72
C PHE A 85 9.61 -28.25 -6.81
N ASP A 86 9.50 -29.57 -6.70
CA ASP A 86 8.21 -30.28 -6.69
C ASP A 86 7.33 -29.81 -5.52
N LYS A 87 7.93 -29.67 -4.34
CA LYS A 87 7.24 -29.15 -3.15
C LYS A 87 6.74 -27.72 -3.37
N CYS A 88 7.57 -26.84 -3.91
CA CYS A 88 7.20 -25.47 -4.24
C CYS A 88 6.09 -25.42 -5.30
N GLU A 89 6.13 -26.29 -6.30
CA GLU A 89 5.06 -26.39 -7.31
C GLU A 89 3.75 -26.84 -6.67
N HIS A 90 3.78 -27.82 -5.78
CA HIS A 90 2.60 -28.28 -5.06
C HIS A 90 1.99 -27.17 -4.18
N ILE A 91 2.83 -26.43 -3.46
CA ILE A 91 2.38 -25.27 -2.66
C ILE A 91 1.76 -24.21 -3.58
N ARG A 92 2.42 -23.89 -4.71
CA ARG A 92 1.94 -22.91 -5.68
C ARG A 92 0.58 -23.30 -6.25
N LYS A 93 0.42 -24.55 -6.69
CA LYS A 93 -0.84 -25.08 -7.22
C LYS A 93 -1.97 -24.98 -6.19
N ARG A 94 -1.70 -25.29 -4.92
CA ARG A 94 -2.69 -25.14 -3.84
C ARG A 94 -3.02 -23.68 -3.54
N ALA A 95 -2.04 -22.79 -3.57
CA ALA A 95 -2.24 -21.37 -3.31
C ALA A 95 -3.02 -20.65 -4.44
N LEU A 96 -2.87 -21.10 -5.69
CA LEU A 96 -3.62 -20.58 -6.84
C LEU A 96 -5.11 -20.94 -6.81
N VAL A 97 -5.47 -22.06 -6.17
CA VAL A 97 -6.87 -22.42 -5.93
C VAL A 97 -7.36 -21.61 -4.73
N ALA A 98 -7.59 -20.32 -4.94
CA ALA A 98 -8.23 -19.48 -3.93
C ALA A 98 -9.68 -19.97 -3.75
N PRO A 99 -10.15 -20.22 -2.51
CA PRO A 99 -11.58 -20.40 -2.27
C PRO A 99 -12.29 -19.13 -2.71
N SER A 100 -13.39 -19.28 -3.46
CA SER A 100 -14.05 -18.25 -4.27
C SER A 100 -14.58 -17.02 -3.50
N SER A 101 -14.43 -16.96 -2.18
CA SER A 101 -14.63 -15.77 -1.37
C SER A 101 -14.03 -16.01 0.02
N VAL A 102 -12.85 -15.45 0.29
CA VAL A 102 -12.28 -15.50 1.64
C VAL A 102 -13.05 -14.52 2.52
N LYS A 103 -13.85 -15.05 3.45
CA LYS A 103 -14.53 -14.25 4.47
C LYS A 103 -13.57 -13.98 5.62
N HIS A 104 -13.35 -12.70 5.94
CA HIS A 104 -12.52 -12.28 7.06
C HIS A 104 -13.39 -11.77 8.21
N ALA A 105 -13.02 -12.09 9.45
CA ALA A 105 -13.67 -11.48 10.61
C ALA A 105 -13.22 -10.02 10.72
N GLY A 106 -14.17 -9.11 11.00
CA GLY A 106 -13.96 -7.66 11.14
C GLY A 106 -14.09 -6.85 9.85
N LEU A 107 -14.09 -7.49 8.67
CA LEU A 107 -14.13 -6.82 7.37
C LEU A 107 -15.04 -7.56 6.38
N SER A 108 -15.91 -6.81 5.70
CA SER A 108 -16.75 -7.36 4.63
C SER A 108 -15.92 -7.77 3.42
N SER A 109 -16.34 -8.86 2.76
CA SER A 109 -15.71 -9.33 1.52
C SER A 109 -15.88 -8.29 0.40
N PRO A 110 -14.86 -8.08 -0.45
CA PRO A 110 -14.97 -7.16 -1.59
C PRO A 110 -16.06 -7.57 -2.58
N ASP A 111 -16.38 -8.87 -2.65
CA ASP A 111 -17.39 -9.42 -3.56
C ASP A 111 -18.70 -9.80 -2.84
N SER A 112 -18.98 -9.21 -1.66
CA SER A 112 -20.20 -9.51 -0.93
C SER A 112 -21.44 -8.84 -1.57
N ASP A 113 -22.51 -9.62 -1.76
CA ASP A 113 -23.80 -9.12 -2.27
C ASP A 113 -24.65 -8.46 -1.16
N VAL A 114 -24.45 -8.88 0.10
CA VAL A 114 -25.29 -8.50 1.24
C VAL A 114 -24.85 -7.17 1.87
N LEU A 115 -23.54 -6.94 1.93
CA LEU A 115 -22.96 -5.80 2.63
C LEU A 115 -22.13 -4.96 1.66
N PRO A 116 -21.95 -3.66 1.92
CA PRO A 116 -21.00 -2.86 1.16
C PRO A 116 -19.60 -3.49 1.15
N PRO A 117 -18.87 -3.41 0.02
CA PRO A 117 -17.54 -3.99 -0.09
C PRO A 117 -16.57 -3.27 0.85
N LEU A 118 -15.69 -4.05 1.50
CA LEU A 118 -14.64 -3.57 2.41
C LEU A 118 -15.16 -2.77 3.63
N LEU A 119 -16.41 -3.02 4.05
CA LEU A 119 -16.97 -2.42 5.25
C LEU A 119 -16.28 -2.93 6.52
N ARG A 120 -15.82 -2.01 7.38
CA ARG A 120 -15.30 -2.35 8.73
C ARG A 120 -16.45 -2.44 9.73
N TYR A 121 -16.67 -3.64 10.27
CA TYR A 121 -17.79 -3.88 11.20
C TYR A 121 -17.70 -3.05 12.47
N GLU A 122 -16.49 -2.89 13.01
CA GLU A 122 -16.28 -2.15 14.26
C GLU A 122 -16.68 -0.67 14.15
N ASP A 123 -16.31 -0.03 13.04
CA ASP A 123 -16.63 1.38 12.79
C ASP A 123 -18.13 1.60 12.71
N THR A 124 -18.85 0.69 12.03
CA THR A 124 -20.30 0.78 11.89
C THR A 124 -21.02 0.60 13.23
N ILE A 125 -20.63 -0.39 14.04
CA ILE A 125 -21.22 -0.61 15.36
C ILE A 125 -20.95 0.59 16.27
N ARG A 126 -19.72 1.11 16.23
CA ARG A 126 -19.34 2.34 16.95
C ARG A 126 -20.21 3.51 16.52
N ALA A 127 -20.33 3.75 15.21
CA ALA A 127 -21.10 4.85 14.68
C ALA A 127 -22.57 4.77 15.07
N ILE A 128 -23.18 3.58 15.03
CA ILE A 128 -24.57 3.36 15.46
C ILE A 128 -24.72 3.65 16.95
N GLY A 129 -23.84 3.12 17.80
CA GLY A 129 -23.87 3.40 19.24
C GLY A 129 -23.65 4.88 19.56
N MET A 130 -22.80 5.57 18.79
CA MET A 130 -22.61 7.01 18.92
C MET A 130 -23.86 7.79 18.48
N LYS A 131 -24.41 7.48 17.32
CA LYS A 131 -25.64 8.10 16.82
C LYS A 131 -26.77 7.94 17.83
N LEU A 132 -26.95 6.76 18.41
CA LEU A 132 -27.96 6.52 19.43
C LEU A 132 -27.80 7.41 20.67
N LYS A 133 -26.55 7.69 21.07
CA LYS A 133 -26.24 8.43 22.30
C LYS A 133 -26.27 9.95 22.10
N TRP A 134 -25.82 10.43 20.95
CA TRP A 134 -25.56 11.86 20.71
C TRP A 134 -26.51 12.50 19.68
N ASP A 135 -27.21 11.72 18.86
CA ASP A 135 -28.12 12.24 17.84
C ASP A 135 -29.57 12.19 18.33
N ASN A 136 -30.05 13.29 18.90
CA ASN A 136 -31.44 13.44 19.35
C ASN A 136 -32.41 13.82 18.22
N THR A 137 -31.93 13.95 16.97
CA THR A 137 -32.61 14.81 15.98
C THR A 137 -33.13 14.09 14.75
N SER A 138 -32.61 12.90 14.40
CA SER A 138 -32.90 12.30 13.08
C SER A 138 -33.46 10.88 13.09
N VAL A 139 -33.23 10.07 14.12
CA VAL A 139 -33.63 8.64 14.14
C VAL A 139 -34.62 8.31 15.27
N MET A 140 -34.71 9.14 16.30
CA MET A 140 -35.46 8.85 17.53
C MET A 140 -36.52 9.92 17.87
N ASN A 141 -37.07 10.64 16.88
CA ASN A 141 -38.24 11.53 17.03
C ASN A 141 -38.33 12.27 18.39
N ASN A 142 -37.41 13.18 18.67
CA ASN A 142 -37.45 13.99 19.90
C ASN A 142 -37.57 13.19 21.22
N LEU A 143 -37.16 11.91 21.26
CA LEU A 143 -37.01 11.17 22.52
C LEU A 143 -35.99 11.92 23.38
N ALA A 144 -36.46 12.45 24.51
CA ALA A 144 -35.64 13.16 25.48
C ALA A 144 -34.79 12.17 26.29
N VAL A 145 -33.84 11.51 25.62
CA VAL A 145 -32.89 10.60 26.28
C VAL A 145 -31.86 11.42 27.07
N PRO A 146 -31.64 11.14 28.36
CA PRO A 146 -30.58 11.79 29.14
C PRO A 146 -29.18 11.49 28.58
N LYS A 147 -28.36 12.54 28.40
CA LYS A 147 -27.04 12.46 27.74
C LYS A 147 -25.98 11.63 28.50
N ASN A 148 -26.19 11.38 29.78
CA ASN A 148 -25.26 10.71 30.68
C ASN A 148 -25.47 9.19 30.78
N LEU A 149 -26.34 8.61 29.96
CA LEU A 149 -26.61 7.18 29.95
C LEU A 149 -25.66 6.41 29.01
N SER A 150 -25.32 5.19 29.41
CA SER A 150 -24.68 4.18 28.57
C SER A 150 -25.70 3.58 27.59
N PHE A 151 -25.21 2.89 26.56
CA PHE A 151 -26.08 2.26 25.55
C PHE A 151 -27.14 1.35 26.17
N ARG A 152 -26.75 0.52 27.15
CA ARG A 152 -27.66 -0.34 27.91
C ARG A 152 -28.73 0.47 28.62
N GLU A 153 -28.33 1.54 29.31
CA GLU A 153 -29.24 2.38 30.07
C GLU A 153 -30.20 3.16 29.16
N ILE A 154 -29.74 3.56 27.96
CA ILE A 154 -30.61 4.18 26.94
C ILE A 154 -31.71 3.20 26.53
N VAL A 155 -31.37 1.96 26.17
CA VAL A 155 -32.35 0.95 25.76
C VAL A 155 -33.33 0.65 26.91
N ALA A 156 -32.83 0.51 28.14
CA ALA A 156 -33.67 0.28 29.32
C ALA A 156 -34.61 1.46 29.62
N PHE A 157 -34.14 2.70 29.47
CA PHE A 157 -34.96 3.90 29.63
C PHE A 157 -36.12 3.96 28.63
N LEU A 158 -35.86 3.59 27.38
CA LEU A 158 -36.88 3.55 26.33
C LEU A 158 -37.88 2.41 26.51
N GLU A 159 -37.43 1.29 27.08
CA GLU A 159 -38.32 0.21 27.50
C GLU A 159 -39.23 0.65 28.66
N GLU A 160 -38.69 1.36 29.66
CA GLU A 160 -39.47 1.86 30.81
C GLU A 160 -40.54 2.89 30.39
N ASN A 161 -40.22 3.75 29.43
CA ASN A 161 -41.15 4.74 28.87
C ASN A 161 -42.17 4.14 27.89
N LYS A 162 -42.08 2.84 27.58
CA LYS A 162 -42.92 2.11 26.61
C LYS A 162 -42.79 2.63 25.17
N ASP A 163 -41.66 3.24 24.83
CA ASP A 163 -41.33 3.61 23.46
C ASP A 163 -40.94 2.38 22.62
N VAL A 164 -40.57 1.29 23.29
CA VAL A 164 -40.18 0.01 22.69
C VAL A 164 -40.94 -1.12 23.36
N SER A 165 -41.60 -1.95 22.56
CA SER A 165 -42.49 -3.01 23.03
C SER A 165 -41.78 -4.37 23.15
N ASN A 166 -40.72 -4.61 22.37
CA ASN A 166 -40.04 -5.92 22.34
C ASN A 166 -38.87 -6.04 23.34
N THR A 167 -39.17 -6.25 24.62
CA THR A 167 -38.19 -6.50 25.70
C THR A 167 -37.13 -7.56 25.34
N ARG A 168 -37.53 -8.64 24.66
CA ARG A 168 -36.61 -9.73 24.35
C ARG A 168 -35.57 -9.31 23.32
N ALA A 169 -35.99 -8.62 22.26
CA ALA A 169 -35.08 -8.10 21.24
C ALA A 169 -34.17 -7.01 21.82
N CYS A 170 -34.68 -6.12 22.68
CA CYS A 170 -33.88 -5.12 23.39
C CYS A 170 -32.74 -5.74 24.20
N ARG A 171 -33.04 -6.79 24.97
CA ARG A 171 -32.02 -7.49 25.75
C ARG A 171 -30.95 -8.13 24.87
N GLU A 172 -31.37 -8.83 23.81
CA GLU A 172 -30.45 -9.44 22.84
C GLU A 172 -29.58 -8.37 22.16
N TYR A 173 -30.16 -7.22 21.82
CA TYR A 173 -29.47 -6.12 21.18
C TYR A 173 -28.37 -5.52 22.07
N VAL A 174 -28.66 -5.31 23.36
CA VAL A 174 -27.68 -4.82 24.33
C VAL A 174 -26.57 -5.84 24.57
N GLU A 175 -26.92 -7.12 24.77
CA GLU A 175 -25.94 -8.19 24.98
C GLU A 175 -24.99 -8.32 23.78
N LEU A 176 -25.55 -8.29 22.57
CA LEU A 176 -24.77 -8.38 21.34
C LEU A 176 -23.91 -7.12 21.14
N TYR A 177 -24.42 -5.92 21.39
CA TYR A 177 -23.63 -4.69 21.34
C TYR A 177 -22.43 -4.73 22.28
N GLU A 178 -22.63 -5.16 23.53
CA GLU A 178 -21.55 -5.25 24.51
C GLU A 178 -20.52 -6.31 24.15
N GLU A 179 -20.96 -7.48 23.64
CA GLU A 179 -20.03 -8.49 23.15
C GLU A 179 -19.20 -7.92 22.00
N LEU A 180 -19.84 -7.31 21.00
CA LEU A 180 -19.13 -6.81 19.81
C LEU A 180 -18.19 -5.64 20.12
N ARG A 181 -18.52 -4.79 21.09
CA ARG A 181 -17.74 -3.60 21.43
C ARG A 181 -16.62 -3.87 22.43
N TYR A 182 -16.85 -4.75 23.40
CA TYR A 182 -15.98 -4.88 24.58
C TYR A 182 -15.35 -6.27 24.75
N SER A 183 -15.74 -7.29 23.97
CA SER A 183 -15.16 -8.64 24.13
C SER A 183 -13.71 -8.77 23.66
N GLY A 184 -13.22 -7.85 22.84
CA GLY A 184 -11.90 -7.93 22.21
C GLY A 184 -11.76 -9.02 21.14
N LYS A 185 -12.85 -9.74 20.79
CA LYS A 185 -12.86 -10.75 19.73
C LYS A 185 -13.15 -10.11 18.38
N LEU A 186 -12.63 -10.71 17.30
CA LEU A 186 -12.97 -10.29 15.95
C LEU A 186 -14.45 -10.56 15.65
N ILE A 187 -15.08 -9.61 14.96
CA ILE A 187 -16.52 -9.62 14.68
C ILE A 187 -16.78 -10.48 13.44
N THR A 188 -17.62 -11.51 13.56
CA THR A 188 -18.04 -12.32 12.40
C THR A 188 -19.14 -11.61 11.62
N GLU A 189 -19.22 -11.88 10.31
CA GLU A 189 -20.28 -11.34 9.43
C GLU A 189 -21.68 -11.67 9.97
N GLU A 190 -21.89 -12.90 10.44
CA GLU A 190 -23.18 -13.36 11.00
C GLU A 190 -23.61 -12.51 12.21
N LYS A 191 -22.70 -12.28 13.17
CA LYS A 191 -22.99 -11.45 14.35
C LYS A 191 -23.21 -9.99 13.97
N PHE A 192 -22.47 -9.49 12.99
CA PHE A 192 -22.65 -8.14 12.47
C PHE A 192 -24.02 -7.96 11.81
N VAL A 193 -24.43 -8.88 10.93
CA VAL A 193 -25.75 -8.86 10.29
C VAL A 193 -26.85 -8.94 11.33
N ARG A 194 -26.73 -9.83 12.33
CA ARG A 194 -27.69 -9.93 13.43
C ARG A 194 -27.80 -8.63 14.23
N PHE A 195 -26.68 -7.94 14.48
CA PHE A 195 -26.69 -6.64 15.12
C PHE A 195 -27.45 -5.60 14.30
N MET A 196 -27.21 -5.55 12.98
CA MET A 196 -27.91 -4.63 12.07
C MET A 196 -29.41 -4.91 12.01
N GLU A 197 -29.83 -6.19 12.00
CA GLU A 197 -31.24 -6.58 12.06
C GLU A 197 -31.91 -6.07 13.35
N LEU A 198 -31.27 -6.27 14.50
CA LEU A 198 -31.77 -5.80 15.79
C LEU A 198 -31.81 -4.27 15.87
N SER A 199 -30.83 -3.57 15.28
CA SER A 199 -30.86 -2.11 15.16
C SER A 199 -32.08 -1.62 14.36
N LEU A 200 -32.40 -2.29 13.26
CA LEU A 200 -33.55 -1.94 12.42
C LEU A 200 -34.87 -2.25 13.13
N GLU A 201 -34.98 -3.40 13.79
CA GLU A 201 -36.16 -3.75 14.59
C GLU A 201 -36.39 -2.72 15.70
N PHE A 202 -35.32 -2.33 16.39
CA PHE A 202 -35.37 -1.33 17.46
C PHE A 202 -35.85 0.04 16.97
N ILE A 203 -35.32 0.53 15.85
CA ILE A 203 -35.75 1.81 15.26
C ILE A 203 -37.20 1.74 14.78
N LYS A 204 -37.61 0.63 14.17
CA LYS A 204 -39.01 0.43 13.74
C LYS A 204 -39.98 0.47 14.90
N ASP A 205 -39.67 -0.23 16.00
CA ASP A 205 -40.52 -0.25 17.20
C ASP A 205 -40.66 1.16 17.80
N ILE A 206 -39.55 1.93 17.89
CA ILE A 206 -39.58 3.34 18.30
C ILE A 206 -40.50 4.17 17.39
N ASN A 207 -40.43 3.96 16.08
CA ASN A 207 -41.22 4.73 15.11
C ASN A 207 -42.71 4.33 15.12
N GLU A 208 -43.03 3.04 15.23
CA GLU A 208 -44.40 2.54 15.27
C GLU A 208 -45.17 3.03 16.50
N ASN A 209 -44.47 3.17 17.64
CA ASN A 209 -45.05 3.69 18.88
C ASN A 209 -45.19 5.23 18.88
N ASN A 210 -44.46 5.94 18.00
CA ASN A 210 -44.55 7.38 17.79
C ASN A 210 -45.42 7.69 16.55
N SER A 211 -46.73 7.78 16.74
CA SER A 211 -47.75 7.94 15.68
C SER A 211 -47.70 9.22 14.80
N ASP A 212 -46.65 10.04 14.89
CA ASP A 212 -46.50 11.33 14.19
C ASP A 212 -45.18 11.42 13.38
N MET A 213 -45.05 10.72 12.24
CA MET A 213 -44.03 11.06 11.22
C MET A 213 -44.31 10.40 9.85
N PRO A 214 -43.94 11.05 8.72
CA PRO A 214 -44.19 10.54 7.38
C PRO A 214 -43.33 9.31 7.05
N ASP A 215 -43.88 8.45 6.20
CA ASP A 215 -43.26 7.26 5.64
C ASP A 215 -41.91 7.63 4.99
N ILE A 216 -40.79 7.33 5.67
CA ILE A 216 -39.46 7.51 5.10
C ILE A 216 -39.33 6.46 4.00
N ASP A 217 -39.48 6.89 2.75
CA ASP A 217 -39.28 6.03 1.59
C ASP A 217 -37.78 5.71 1.45
N TYR A 218 -37.36 4.65 2.15
CA TYR A 218 -36.01 4.11 2.11
C TYR A 218 -35.52 3.80 0.68
N LYS A 219 -36.41 3.63 -0.31
CA LYS A 219 -35.99 3.45 -1.71
C LYS A 219 -35.44 4.73 -2.33
N ALA A 220 -36.09 5.88 -2.09
CA ALA A 220 -35.69 7.15 -2.67
C ALA A 220 -34.30 7.61 -2.17
N GLU A 221 -34.05 7.45 -0.86
CA GLU A 221 -32.77 7.82 -0.24
C GLU A 221 -31.62 6.90 -0.70
N MET A 222 -31.91 5.60 -0.89
CA MET A 222 -30.95 4.64 -1.45
C MET A 222 -30.64 4.92 -2.93
N GLU A 223 -31.63 5.34 -3.73
CA GLU A 223 -31.41 5.75 -5.14
C GLU A 223 -30.51 6.99 -5.22
N GLU A 224 -30.68 7.96 -4.31
CA GLU A 224 -29.87 9.16 -4.27
C GLU A 224 -28.41 8.85 -3.89
N LEU A 225 -28.18 8.02 -2.87
CA LEU A 225 -26.84 7.58 -2.46
C LEU A 225 -26.14 6.75 -3.54
N GLN A 226 -26.88 5.91 -4.27
CA GLN A 226 -26.34 5.19 -5.43
C GLN A 226 -25.98 6.14 -6.58
N SER A 227 -26.75 7.22 -6.79
CA SER A 227 -26.43 8.25 -7.79
C SER A 227 -25.17 9.03 -7.44
N VAL A 228 -24.93 9.31 -6.16
CA VAL A 228 -23.72 9.99 -5.67
C VAL A 228 -22.50 9.09 -5.79
N ARG A 229 -22.65 7.79 -5.49
CA ARG A 229 -21.58 6.80 -5.66
C ARG A 229 -21.17 6.60 -7.12
N LYS A 230 -22.11 6.64 -8.06
CA LYS A 230 -21.81 6.61 -9.51
C LYS A 230 -21.00 7.83 -9.95
N ARG A 231 -21.19 8.99 -9.31
CA ARG A 231 -20.44 10.22 -9.60
C ARG A 231 -18.98 10.20 -9.11
N HIS A 232 -18.64 9.35 -8.13
CA HIS A 232 -17.31 9.27 -7.50
C HIS A 232 -16.57 7.96 -7.81
N THR A 233 -16.84 7.33 -8.95
CA THR A 233 -15.96 6.26 -9.44
C THR A 233 -14.70 6.89 -10.05
N PRO A 234 -13.48 6.52 -9.60
CA PRO A 234 -12.26 6.92 -10.30
C PRO A 234 -12.34 6.35 -11.72
N ARG A 235 -12.16 7.23 -12.70
CA ARG A 235 -12.06 6.90 -14.13
C ARG A 235 -11.13 5.70 -14.31
N SER A 236 -11.69 4.57 -14.70
CA SER A 236 -10.93 3.41 -15.15
C SER A 236 -10.02 3.82 -16.30
N THR A 237 -8.72 3.77 -16.07
CA THR A 237 -7.70 3.93 -17.11
C THR A 237 -7.91 2.82 -18.15
N PRO A 238 -7.92 3.12 -19.46
CA PRO A 238 -8.12 2.10 -20.47
C PRO A 238 -6.94 1.11 -20.44
N LYS A 239 -7.29 -0.18 -20.44
CA LYS A 239 -6.36 -1.29 -20.61
C LYS A 239 -5.91 -1.29 -22.06
N ASN A 240 -4.76 -0.69 -22.37
CA ASN A 240 -4.10 -0.89 -23.66
C ASN A 240 -3.37 -2.23 -23.63
N SER A 241 -3.78 -3.09 -24.54
CA SER A 241 -3.10 -4.30 -24.96
C SER A 241 -1.90 -3.95 -25.85
N ASP A 242 -0.86 -4.77 -25.75
CA ASP A 242 0.21 -5.03 -26.72
C ASP A 242 1.31 -3.95 -26.87
N ASP A 243 2.47 -4.17 -26.23
CA ASP A 243 3.67 -4.70 -26.89
C ASP A 243 4.97 -4.49 -26.07
N ASP A 244 5.69 -5.60 -25.96
CA ASP A 244 7.14 -5.81 -25.92
C ASP A 244 8.07 -4.57 -25.88
N SER A 245 8.94 -4.49 -24.85
CA SER A 245 10.40 -4.27 -24.97
C SER A 245 11.08 -4.01 -23.62
N THR A 246 12.10 -4.82 -23.37
CA THR A 246 13.17 -4.67 -22.39
C THR A 246 13.87 -3.29 -22.44
N SER A 247 14.06 -2.61 -21.30
CA SER A 247 15.35 -1.97 -20.94
C SER A 247 15.35 -1.37 -19.54
N THR A 248 16.37 -1.75 -18.80
CA THR A 248 16.93 -1.12 -17.60
C THR A 248 17.44 0.31 -17.85
N SER A 249 17.16 1.25 -16.95
CA SER A 249 18.13 2.29 -16.54
C SER A 249 17.65 3.03 -15.29
N ARG A 250 18.58 3.16 -14.35
CA ARG A 250 18.61 4.17 -13.28
C ARG A 250 18.87 5.53 -13.93
N ASP A 251 18.34 6.61 -13.36
CA ASP A 251 19.13 7.69 -12.75
C ASP A 251 18.19 8.76 -12.18
N ASP A 252 18.69 9.37 -11.11
CA ASP A 252 18.12 10.44 -10.30
C ASP A 252 17.90 11.73 -11.10
N ASP A 253 16.94 12.56 -10.69
CA ASP A 253 17.17 13.97 -10.33
C ASP A 253 15.86 14.65 -9.88
N ASP A 254 16.01 15.42 -8.81
CA ASP A 254 15.04 16.29 -8.16
C ASP A 254 14.43 17.33 -9.12
N ASP A 255 13.17 17.71 -8.88
CA ASP A 255 12.77 19.11 -8.96
C ASP A 255 11.46 19.37 -8.19
N ASP A 256 11.59 20.34 -7.28
CA ASP A 256 10.58 20.88 -6.39
C ASP A 256 9.43 21.56 -7.13
N ASN A 257 8.18 21.28 -6.74
CA ASN A 257 7.11 22.28 -6.88
C ASN A 257 5.95 22.03 -5.89
N TYR A 258 6.13 22.49 -4.64
CA TYR A 258 5.01 22.68 -3.71
C TYR A 258 4.35 24.02 -3.99
N ASN A 259 3.21 23.99 -4.69
CA ASN A 259 2.30 25.13 -4.74
C ASN A 259 1.58 25.23 -3.40
N ASN A 260 1.98 26.24 -2.63
CA ASN A 260 1.35 26.73 -1.43
C ASN A 260 0.29 27.76 -1.81
N ASP A 261 -0.98 27.39 -1.73
CA ASP A 261 -2.11 28.31 -1.65
C ASP A 261 -3.12 27.73 -0.66
N ASN A 262 -2.96 28.08 0.62
CA ASN A 262 -4.11 28.12 1.51
C ASN A 262 -3.97 29.31 2.44
N ASP A 263 -4.73 30.34 2.10
CA ASP A 263 -4.83 31.60 2.78
C ASP A 263 -6.08 31.55 3.68
N ASN A 264 -5.87 32.00 4.92
CA ASN A 264 -6.84 32.54 5.87
C ASN A 264 -7.54 31.62 6.89
N ASN A 265 -7.04 31.80 8.13
CA ASN A 265 -7.74 32.24 9.35
C ASN A 265 -8.52 31.16 10.11
N ASP A 266 -7.98 30.73 11.26
CA ASP A 266 -8.09 31.39 12.58
C ASP A 266 -9.52 31.26 13.10
N ASP A 267 -9.70 30.38 14.09
CA ASP A 267 -10.11 30.79 15.44
C ASP A 267 -10.23 29.56 16.36
N ASP A 268 -9.57 29.68 17.50
CA ASP A 268 -9.89 29.21 18.86
C ASP A 268 -9.78 27.71 19.25
N ASP A 269 -8.81 27.49 20.15
CA ASP A 269 -8.85 26.76 21.43
C ASP A 269 -9.43 25.34 21.48
N ASP A 270 -8.57 24.37 21.83
CA ASP A 270 -8.62 23.70 23.14
C ASP A 270 -7.58 22.56 23.24
N ASP A 271 -6.74 22.66 24.26
CA ASP A 271 -5.80 21.63 24.71
C ASP A 271 -6.54 20.34 25.10
N VAL A 272 -6.29 19.23 24.38
CA VAL A 272 -6.70 17.88 24.83
C VAL A 272 -5.46 17.00 24.99
N TYR A 273 -5.03 16.87 26.24
CA TYR A 273 -4.02 15.93 26.70
C TYR A 273 -4.40 14.49 26.34
N TRP A 274 -3.56 13.84 25.54
CA TRP A 274 -3.60 12.41 25.28
C TRP A 274 -3.15 11.67 26.56
N LEU A 275 -4.07 11.05 27.27
CA LEU A 275 -3.73 10.09 28.33
C LEU A 275 -3.73 8.68 27.74
N THR A 276 -2.54 8.19 27.40
CA THR A 276 -2.30 6.76 27.22
C THR A 276 -2.24 6.07 28.58
N PRO A 277 -2.97 4.97 28.85
CA PRO A 277 -2.79 4.21 30.08
C PRO A 277 -1.54 3.33 29.98
N THR A 278 -0.46 3.73 30.65
CA THR A 278 0.67 2.85 30.97
C THR A 278 0.33 2.04 32.22
N MET A 279 0.01 0.75 32.05
CA MET A 279 -0.02 -0.21 33.16
C MET A 279 1.42 -0.61 33.52
N THR A 280 1.98 0.00 34.57
CA THR A 280 3.19 -0.51 35.23
C THR A 280 2.78 -1.57 36.25
N VAL A 281 3.11 -2.82 35.95
CA VAL A 281 2.98 -3.96 36.87
C VAL A 281 4.13 -3.90 37.88
N ALA A 282 3.82 -3.66 39.16
CA ALA A 282 4.78 -3.76 40.25
C ALA A 282 4.96 -5.23 40.66
N LEU A 283 6.12 -5.81 40.35
CA LEU A 283 6.57 -7.08 40.93
C LEU A 283 7.23 -6.80 42.28
N HIS A 284 6.55 -7.18 43.36
CA HIS A 284 7.07 -7.17 44.72
C HIS A 284 7.74 -8.52 45.02
N THR A 285 9.07 -8.61 44.91
CA THR A 285 9.81 -9.79 45.39
C THR A 285 10.26 -9.56 46.83
N ASN A 286 9.56 -10.21 47.77
CA ASN A 286 9.96 -10.40 49.15
C ASN A 286 10.66 -11.76 49.27
N THR A 287 11.89 -11.82 49.80
CA THR A 287 12.58 -12.97 50.45
C THR A 287 14.01 -12.46 50.72
N THR A 288 14.43 -11.96 51.90
CA THR A 288 14.71 -12.62 53.20
C THR A 288 15.70 -13.79 53.14
N GLN A 289 16.92 -13.50 53.65
CA GLN A 289 18.07 -14.37 53.99
C GLN A 289 18.87 -15.03 52.87
#